data_AF-A0A818YT83-F1
#
_entry.id   AF-A0A818YT83-F1
#
_cell.length_a   1.000
_cell.length_b   1.000
_cell.length_c   1.000
_cell.angle_alpha   90.00
_cell.angle_beta   90.00
_cell.angle_gamma   90.00
#
_symmetry.space_group_name_H-M   'P 1'
#
loop_
_entity.id
_entity.type
_entity.pdbx_description
1 polymer ?
#
loop_
_entity_poly.entity_id
_entity_poly.type
_entity_poly.pdbx_seq_one_letter_code
_entity_poly.pdbx_strand_id
1 'polypeptide(L)'
;MDYPPQMPHQAPFSSKPIPHHLQHPLLSNQLQPINSDSHTSMWLDDPYSGSTACPSQRDSGFNSRPASLRSVESTGTGPTYHGSTSGYEHSSRYSNDLENNHSQYTELEPTQPPVKPAPAHVIPELMNLLMEEDSVIVREAVLLTHMLIKEGGETRLEVIQNRELINALLDTFTKDIGDGKIVFALANLFHSISQQQEGLRAILDCGGISRLIPILDSSDNTVNYVITALHNFLTVLQEQAAHEIERCDGIQKFINLLERSNDKLLTLVSDSLLKMSNYNVKAKMYIQNNEKCIQRLLYIFDASKYDKLLLTISKLLPIISSGNELIKRIILQLNGLNIFEKHLRTTKSIRIRHNCLITIRNISNQATRMRDIDSLIQQLAGILLTDDHQSVICSLGILNNLTADNRTNKSLFVKLNGVQTLMQKLLMNADGNDDLTEVVLCTLRHVTARHDLENEARETIRRSYGIGNIIKLLRDKNFKEHGGILKATVGLIKNLALSTTLIPYLSEQNAVRRLIELLFIIDRERSKVTEDIKLDLLLDIIIGALINLAKDLSCRTIIKEMNCTSIFIRFSRLPPCLLQQSSNILLNELNVD
;
A
#
# COMPACT_ATOMS: atom_id res chain seq x y z
N MET A 1 -16.52 59.76 13.43
CA MET A 1 -16.23 61.07 12.81
C MET A 1 -14.81 61.40 13.18
N ASP A 2 -13.94 61.59 12.19
CA ASP A 2 -12.92 62.66 12.15
C ASP A 2 -11.82 62.32 11.13
N TYR A 3 -11.71 63.23 10.18
CA TYR A 3 -10.67 63.49 9.19
C TYR A 3 -10.36 65.01 9.34
N PRO A 4 -9.28 65.61 8.79
CA PRO A 4 -8.02 65.09 8.19
C PRO A 4 -6.80 65.91 8.77
N PRO A 5 -5.63 66.24 8.14
CA PRO A 5 -5.36 66.63 6.73
C PRO A 5 -4.10 66.05 6.00
N GLN A 6 -4.25 65.93 4.67
CA GLN A 6 -3.39 66.27 3.51
C GLN A 6 -1.89 65.91 3.34
N MET A 7 -1.62 65.47 2.09
CA MET A 7 -0.36 65.10 1.39
C MET A 7 0.52 66.30 0.95
N PRO A 8 1.68 66.07 0.29
CA PRO A 8 1.71 66.08 -1.19
C PRO A 8 2.68 65.09 -1.90
N HIS A 9 2.24 64.60 -3.08
CA HIS A 9 2.91 64.39 -4.40
C HIS A 9 4.34 63.78 -4.49
N GLN A 10 4.71 62.88 -5.44
CA GLN A 10 4.51 62.85 -6.91
C GLN A 10 4.87 61.45 -7.52
N ALA A 11 4.37 61.12 -8.72
CA ALA A 11 4.44 59.84 -9.46
C ALA A 11 5.50 59.83 -10.61
N PRO A 12 5.46 59.02 -11.73
CA PRO A 12 4.94 57.67 -12.06
C PRO A 12 5.95 56.80 -12.91
N PHE A 13 5.46 55.80 -13.68
CA PHE A 13 6.06 54.93 -14.75
C PHE A 13 6.33 53.46 -14.34
N SER A 14 6.06 52.40 -15.11
CA SER A 14 5.36 52.20 -16.39
C SER A 14 5.00 50.71 -16.55
N SER A 15 3.90 50.44 -17.25
CA SER A 15 3.46 49.14 -17.76
C SER A 15 4.22 48.73 -19.03
N LYS A 16 4.54 47.43 -19.21
CA LYS A 16 4.47 46.67 -20.49
C LYS A 16 4.80 45.16 -20.31
N PRO A 17 4.45 44.29 -21.30
CA PRO A 17 3.96 42.92 -21.09
C PRO A 17 5.00 41.82 -21.40
N ILE A 18 4.66 40.56 -21.08
CA ILE A 18 5.47 39.36 -21.39
C ILE A 18 4.70 38.49 -22.41
N PRO A 19 5.37 37.89 -23.43
CA PRO A 19 4.71 37.33 -24.61
C PRO A 19 4.46 35.81 -24.55
N HIS A 20 3.50 35.37 -25.36
CA HIS A 20 3.28 33.97 -25.76
C HIS A 20 4.39 33.46 -26.69
N HIS A 21 4.82 32.21 -26.47
CA HIS A 21 4.99 31.13 -27.47
C HIS A 21 5.93 30.06 -26.90
N LEU A 22 5.47 28.80 -26.85
CA LEU A 22 6.25 27.61 -27.20
C LEU A 22 5.28 26.42 -27.33
N GLN A 23 5.15 25.96 -28.57
CA GLN A 23 4.42 24.77 -29.01
C GLN A 23 5.18 23.52 -28.54
N HIS A 24 4.46 22.53 -27.98
CA HIS A 24 4.96 21.17 -27.85
C HIS A 24 4.48 20.34 -29.06
N PRO A 25 5.38 19.62 -29.76
CA PRO A 25 4.99 18.75 -30.86
C PRO A 25 4.52 17.37 -30.35
N LEU A 26 3.53 16.85 -31.08
CA LEU A 26 2.98 15.51 -31.04
C LEU A 26 4.07 14.44 -31.14
N LEU A 27 3.98 13.41 -30.28
CA LEU A 27 4.68 12.13 -30.48
C LEU A 27 3.65 11.03 -30.73
N SER A 28 3.85 10.44 -31.88
CA SER A 28 3.06 9.45 -32.61
C SER A 28 3.27 8.03 -32.08
N ASN A 29 2.17 7.27 -32.14
CA ASN A 29 2.04 5.83 -32.36
C ASN A 29 3.33 4.98 -32.38
N GLN A 30 3.41 4.04 -31.43
CA GLN A 30 3.92 2.70 -31.73
C GLN A 30 2.91 1.66 -31.25
N LEU A 31 2.23 1.05 -32.22
CA LEU A 31 1.38 -0.13 -32.07
C LEU A 31 2.28 -1.37 -32.02
N GLN A 32 2.08 -2.23 -31.02
CA GLN A 32 2.51 -3.63 -31.08
C GLN A 32 1.28 -4.54 -31.06
N PRO A 33 1.24 -5.61 -31.88
CA PRO A 33 0.10 -6.52 -31.94
C PRO A 33 0.09 -7.48 -30.73
N ILE A 34 -1.08 -7.68 -30.15
CA ILE A 34 -1.32 -8.71 -29.13
C ILE A 34 -1.61 -10.04 -29.84
N ASN A 35 -0.72 -11.02 -29.69
CA ASN A 35 -0.94 -12.38 -30.16
C ASN A 35 -2.06 -13.06 -29.35
N SER A 36 -2.98 -13.68 -30.07
CA SER A 36 -3.99 -14.61 -29.56
C SER A 36 -3.33 -15.95 -29.21
N ASP A 37 -2.93 -16.10 -27.95
CA ASP A 37 -2.88 -17.36 -27.18
C ASP A 37 -2.06 -17.13 -25.91
N SER A 38 -2.71 -16.98 -24.75
CA SER A 38 -2.04 -17.29 -23.49
C SER A 38 -3.02 -17.59 -22.35
N HIS A 39 -2.83 -18.79 -21.82
CA HIS A 39 -3.16 -19.17 -20.47
C HIS A 39 -2.67 -18.11 -19.47
N THR A 40 -3.48 -17.82 -18.45
CA THR A 40 -3.18 -16.88 -17.38
C THR A 40 -1.99 -17.36 -16.55
N SER A 41 -0.78 -16.83 -16.81
CA SER A 41 0.41 -16.96 -15.95
C SER A 41 0.93 -15.58 -15.52
N MET A 42 1.45 -15.53 -14.29
CA MET A 42 1.74 -14.36 -13.46
C MET A 42 3.07 -13.61 -13.75
N TRP A 43 3.12 -12.35 -13.27
CA TRP A 43 4.27 -11.44 -12.98
C TRP A 43 4.83 -10.66 -14.19
N LEU A 44 5.32 -9.41 -14.14
CA LEU A 44 5.76 -8.43 -13.12
C LEU A 44 5.52 -7.00 -13.71
N ASP A 45 5.47 -5.98 -12.85
CA ASP A 45 5.96 -4.58 -13.05
C ASP A 45 5.10 -3.52 -12.32
N ASP A 46 5.73 -2.89 -11.32
CA ASP A 46 5.25 -1.71 -10.58
C ASP A 46 5.66 -0.42 -11.31
N PRO A 47 4.82 0.62 -11.33
CA PRO A 47 5.30 1.99 -11.50
C PRO A 47 5.09 2.80 -10.21
N TYR A 48 6.21 3.22 -9.60
CA TYR A 48 6.26 4.29 -8.61
C TYR A 48 6.92 5.53 -9.24
N SER A 49 6.22 6.67 -9.29
CA SER A 49 6.79 8.01 -9.02
C SER A 49 5.74 9.13 -9.19
N GLY A 50 5.81 10.16 -8.32
CA GLY A 50 5.11 11.44 -8.49
C GLY A 50 4.46 12.01 -7.23
N SER A 51 5.25 12.62 -6.34
CA SER A 51 4.76 13.36 -5.17
C SER A 51 4.70 14.86 -5.46
N THR A 52 3.59 15.52 -5.14
CA THR A 52 3.49 16.98 -4.99
C THR A 52 3.03 17.33 -3.57
N ALA A 53 3.69 18.32 -2.98
CA ALA A 53 3.58 18.73 -1.57
C ALA A 53 2.65 19.95 -1.39
N CYS A 54 1.98 20.06 -0.22
CA CYS A 54 1.57 21.33 0.43
C CYS A 54 0.99 21.08 1.86
N PRO A 55 0.84 22.11 2.74
CA PRO A 55 1.31 22.05 4.15
C PRO A 55 0.22 22.16 5.27
N SER A 56 0.71 22.19 6.53
CA SER A 56 0.07 22.52 7.85
C SER A 56 -0.26 21.30 8.75
N GLN A 57 0.37 21.07 9.91
CA GLN A 57 0.45 21.75 11.23
C GLN A 57 -0.43 21.08 12.33
N ARG A 58 0.27 20.74 13.44
CA ARG A 58 -0.15 20.44 14.84
C ARG A 58 -0.53 19.00 15.29
N ASP A 59 0.38 18.50 16.13
CA ASP A 59 0.24 17.85 17.45
C ASP A 59 -0.50 16.50 17.61
N SER A 60 0.29 15.43 17.63
CA SER A 60 0.42 14.54 18.80
C SER A 60 1.63 13.62 18.60
N GLY A 61 2.53 13.60 19.59
CA GLY A 61 3.85 12.99 19.48
C GLY A 61 3.82 11.47 19.56
N PHE A 62 3.68 10.79 18.44
CA PHE A 62 4.18 9.43 18.18
C PHE A 62 4.09 9.21 16.66
N ASN A 63 5.19 9.35 15.92
CA ASN A 63 5.25 8.96 14.51
C ASN A 63 6.69 8.60 14.12
N SER A 64 7.01 7.31 14.23
CA SER A 64 8.08 6.70 13.43
C SER A 64 7.53 6.54 12.02
N ARG A 65 8.07 7.31 11.05
CA ARG A 65 7.77 7.13 9.63
C ARG A 65 8.30 5.77 9.16
N PRO A 66 7.59 5.03 8.30
CA PRO A 66 8.12 3.81 7.71
C PRO A 66 9.13 4.13 6.60
N ALA A 67 10.30 3.51 6.70
CA ALA A 67 11.39 3.65 5.75
C ALA A 67 11.05 3.03 4.38
N SER A 68 11.47 3.72 3.32
CA SER A 68 11.42 3.27 1.93
C SER A 68 12.85 2.89 1.52
N LEU A 69 13.13 1.60 1.30
CA LEU A 69 14.46 1.14 0.89
C LEU A 69 14.51 0.85 -0.62
N ARG A 70 15.49 1.46 -1.29
CA ARG A 70 15.87 1.26 -2.69
C ARG A 70 16.69 -0.02 -2.84
N SER A 71 16.42 -0.78 -3.90
CA SER A 71 17.17 -1.98 -4.30
C SER A 71 18.44 -1.63 -5.10
N VAL A 72 19.53 -2.36 -4.82
CA VAL A 72 20.83 -2.30 -5.50
C VAL A 72 20.94 -3.51 -6.43
N GLU A 73 21.25 -3.29 -7.71
CA GLU A 73 21.50 -4.34 -8.72
C GLU A 73 22.97 -4.81 -8.70
N SER A 74 23.18 -6.12 -8.86
CA SER A 74 24.49 -6.74 -9.04
C SER A 74 24.59 -7.41 -10.42
N THR A 75 25.70 -7.15 -11.09
CA THR A 75 26.13 -7.62 -12.42
C THR A 75 26.61 -9.07 -12.43
N GLY A 76 26.49 -9.76 -13.59
CA GLY A 76 27.20 -11.04 -13.82
C GLY A 76 26.77 -11.91 -15.01
N THR A 77 27.31 -11.62 -16.21
CA THR A 77 27.89 -12.52 -17.24
C THR A 77 27.19 -13.82 -17.73
N GLY A 78 27.02 -13.95 -19.06
CA GLY A 78 26.66 -15.17 -19.80
C GLY A 78 27.82 -16.16 -20.04
N PRO A 79 27.62 -17.24 -20.85
CA PRO A 79 27.97 -17.15 -22.28
C PRO A 79 27.11 -17.98 -23.29
N THR A 80 27.37 -17.68 -24.56
CA THR A 80 26.89 -18.13 -25.89
C THR A 80 27.22 -19.57 -26.31
N TYR A 81 26.48 -20.17 -27.27
CA TYR A 81 27.03 -20.95 -28.42
C TYR A 81 26.02 -21.16 -29.58
N HIS A 82 26.57 -21.09 -30.81
CA HIS A 82 26.06 -21.39 -32.18
C HIS A 82 25.42 -22.78 -32.35
N GLY A 83 24.68 -23.17 -33.41
CA GLY A 83 24.36 -22.65 -34.74
C GLY A 83 24.06 -23.82 -35.70
N SER A 84 23.37 -23.51 -36.82
CA SER A 84 23.44 -24.17 -38.14
C SER A 84 22.44 -25.27 -38.57
N THR A 85 21.89 -24.96 -39.75
CA THR A 85 21.04 -25.60 -40.75
C THR A 85 21.60 -26.86 -41.44
N SER A 86 20.73 -27.77 -41.91
CA SER A 86 20.49 -28.11 -43.35
C SER A 86 20.00 -29.55 -43.61
N GLY A 87 19.11 -29.68 -44.60
CA GLY A 87 19.13 -30.71 -45.67
C GLY A 87 18.62 -32.12 -45.37
N TYR A 88 17.61 -32.58 -46.12
CA TYR A 88 17.73 -33.54 -47.24
C TYR A 88 16.40 -34.25 -47.58
N GLU A 89 16.18 -34.38 -48.88
CA GLU A 89 15.05 -34.98 -49.60
C GLU A 89 15.06 -36.53 -49.58
N HIS A 90 13.90 -37.16 -49.82
CA HIS A 90 13.82 -38.39 -50.64
C HIS A 90 12.40 -38.69 -51.17
N SER A 91 12.22 -38.45 -52.47
CA SER A 91 11.81 -39.39 -53.55
C SER A 91 10.72 -40.47 -53.36
N SER A 92 9.58 -40.22 -54.05
CA SER A 92 8.96 -40.93 -55.19
C SER A 92 8.45 -42.41 -55.19
N ARG A 93 7.21 -42.49 -55.75
CA ARG A 93 6.60 -43.45 -56.71
C ARG A 93 6.03 -44.79 -56.21
N TYR A 94 4.73 -45.01 -56.49
CA TYR A 94 4.24 -46.04 -57.44
C TYR A 94 2.84 -45.67 -57.97
N SER A 95 2.68 -45.80 -59.29
CA SER A 95 1.44 -45.68 -60.05
C SER A 95 0.62 -46.97 -59.99
N ASN A 96 -0.69 -46.88 -60.20
CA ASN A 96 -1.47 -47.87 -60.93
C ASN A 96 -2.73 -47.21 -61.50
N ASP A 97 -2.80 -47.24 -62.82
CA ASP A 97 -3.97 -46.88 -63.64
C ASP A 97 -5.03 -47.98 -63.55
N LEU A 98 -6.30 -47.58 -63.68
CA LEU A 98 -7.35 -48.36 -64.36
C LEU A 98 -8.48 -47.40 -64.78
N GLU A 99 -8.62 -47.24 -66.09
CA GLU A 99 -9.68 -46.49 -66.78
C GLU A 99 -11.07 -47.12 -66.58
N ASN A 100 -12.11 -46.30 -66.51
CA ASN A 100 -13.41 -46.69 -67.05
C ASN A 100 -14.20 -45.47 -67.59
N ASN A 101 -14.90 -45.73 -68.70
CA ASN A 101 -15.45 -44.77 -69.66
C ASN A 101 -16.74 -44.03 -69.24
N HIS A 102 -16.81 -42.77 -69.69
CA HIS A 102 -17.95 -41.92 -70.10
C HIS A 102 -19.35 -42.03 -69.46
N SER A 103 -19.88 -40.88 -69.03
CA SER A 103 -21.05 -40.22 -69.67
C SER A 103 -21.23 -38.76 -69.19
N GLN A 104 -21.54 -37.88 -70.14
CA GLN A 104 -21.73 -36.42 -69.99
C GLN A 104 -22.88 -36.07 -69.02
N TYR A 105 -22.61 -35.19 -68.06
CA TYR A 105 -23.60 -34.26 -67.54
C TYR A 105 -22.95 -32.89 -67.28
N THR A 106 -23.61 -31.89 -67.84
CA THR A 106 -23.38 -30.44 -67.83
C THR A 106 -22.77 -29.89 -66.54
N GLU A 107 -21.64 -29.18 -66.65
CA GLU A 107 -21.15 -28.28 -65.59
C GLU A 107 -22.22 -27.22 -65.32
N LEU A 108 -22.93 -27.37 -64.20
CA LEU A 108 -23.58 -26.25 -63.54
C LEU A 108 -22.46 -25.44 -62.88
N GLU A 109 -22.30 -24.18 -63.29
CA GLU A 109 -21.48 -23.21 -62.56
C GLU A 109 -21.78 -23.33 -61.06
N PRO A 110 -20.76 -23.35 -60.19
CA PRO A 110 -21.01 -23.21 -58.77
C PRO A 110 -21.60 -21.81 -58.60
N THR A 111 -22.89 -21.74 -58.29
CA THR A 111 -23.54 -20.53 -57.78
C THR A 111 -22.62 -19.98 -56.69
N GLN A 112 -22.03 -18.83 -56.93
CA GLN A 112 -21.23 -18.13 -55.93
C GLN A 112 -22.04 -18.14 -54.63
N PRO A 113 -21.45 -18.49 -53.48
CA PRO A 113 -22.12 -18.25 -52.20
C PRO A 113 -22.56 -16.78 -52.19
N PRO A 114 -23.76 -16.46 -51.68
CA PRO A 114 -24.24 -15.08 -51.68
C PRO A 114 -23.13 -14.19 -51.15
N VAL A 115 -22.71 -13.23 -51.98
CA VAL A 115 -21.69 -12.25 -51.64
C VAL A 115 -22.11 -11.68 -50.29
N LYS A 116 -21.34 -11.96 -49.22
CA LYS A 116 -21.60 -11.36 -47.90
C LYS A 116 -21.72 -9.85 -48.16
N PRO A 117 -22.86 -9.22 -47.82
CA PRO A 117 -23.06 -7.81 -48.10
C PRO A 117 -21.86 -7.05 -47.57
N ALA A 118 -21.35 -6.11 -48.37
CA ALA A 118 -20.21 -5.31 -47.97
C ALA A 118 -20.49 -4.70 -46.59
N PRO A 119 -19.55 -4.76 -45.64
CA PRO A 119 -19.74 -4.31 -44.25
C PRO A 119 -20.37 -2.90 -44.14
N ALA A 120 -20.02 -2.00 -45.07
CA ALA A 120 -20.57 -0.66 -45.21
C ALA A 120 -22.10 -0.56 -45.38
N HIS A 121 -22.79 -1.64 -45.79
CA HIS A 121 -24.26 -1.67 -45.93
C HIS A 121 -24.96 -2.23 -44.69
N VAL A 122 -24.23 -2.94 -43.83
CA VAL A 122 -24.80 -3.64 -42.66
C VAL A 122 -25.09 -2.67 -41.52
N ILE A 123 -24.23 -1.67 -41.29
CA ILE A 123 -24.40 -0.72 -40.17
C ILE A 123 -25.67 0.15 -40.32
N PRO A 124 -25.96 0.77 -41.48
CA PRO A 124 -27.21 1.53 -41.65
C PRO A 124 -28.47 0.71 -41.43
N GLU A 125 -28.46 -0.57 -41.84
CA GLU A 125 -29.59 -1.47 -41.62
C GLU A 125 -29.77 -1.80 -40.14
N LEU A 126 -28.68 -2.12 -39.42
CA LEU A 126 -28.72 -2.31 -37.96
C LEU A 126 -29.23 -1.06 -37.23
N MET A 127 -28.81 0.12 -37.67
CA MET A 127 -29.29 1.39 -37.11
C MET A 127 -30.80 1.55 -37.30
N ASN A 128 -31.34 1.23 -38.48
CA ASN A 128 -32.78 1.28 -38.72
C ASN A 128 -33.53 0.29 -37.82
N LEU A 129 -33.04 -0.95 -37.70
CA LEU A 129 -33.66 -1.96 -36.84
C LEU A 129 -33.65 -1.59 -35.34
N LEU A 130 -32.63 -0.85 -34.88
CA LEU A 130 -32.58 -0.35 -33.50
C LEU A 130 -33.58 0.79 -33.22
N MET A 131 -34.08 1.46 -34.26
CA MET A 131 -35.04 2.56 -34.15
C MET A 131 -36.50 2.11 -34.21
N GLU A 132 -36.74 0.82 -34.47
CA GLU A 132 -38.08 0.23 -34.50
C GLU A 132 -38.75 0.24 -33.13
N GLU A 133 -40.09 0.27 -33.11
CA GLU A 133 -40.87 0.25 -31.87
C GLU A 133 -40.99 -1.16 -31.26
N ASP A 134 -40.87 -2.20 -32.09
CA ASP A 134 -40.99 -3.58 -31.64
C ASP A 134 -39.71 -4.05 -30.93
N SER A 135 -39.83 -4.25 -29.62
CA SER A 135 -38.80 -4.84 -28.74
C SER A 135 -38.15 -6.12 -29.28
N VAL A 136 -38.88 -6.94 -30.04
CA VAL A 136 -38.34 -8.17 -30.63
C VAL A 136 -37.38 -7.85 -31.77
N ILE A 137 -37.71 -6.88 -32.62
CA ILE A 137 -36.86 -6.43 -33.72
C ILE A 137 -35.60 -5.76 -33.17
N VAL A 138 -35.75 -4.86 -32.19
CA VAL A 138 -34.62 -4.22 -31.51
C VAL A 138 -33.70 -5.26 -30.88
N ARG A 139 -34.27 -6.27 -30.21
CA ARG A 139 -33.48 -7.38 -29.64
C ARG A 139 -32.73 -8.16 -30.71
N GLU A 140 -33.36 -8.46 -31.84
CA GLU A 140 -32.72 -9.20 -32.93
C GLU A 140 -31.58 -8.39 -33.56
N ALA A 141 -31.75 -7.07 -33.72
CA ALA A 141 -30.69 -6.17 -34.16
C ALA A 141 -29.46 -6.21 -33.23
N VAL A 142 -29.67 -6.24 -31.91
CA VAL A 142 -28.60 -6.39 -30.91
C VAL A 142 -27.91 -7.75 -31.05
N LEU A 143 -28.66 -8.84 -31.24
CA LEU A 143 -28.10 -10.19 -31.40
C LEU A 143 -27.30 -10.34 -32.70
N LEU A 144 -27.80 -9.78 -33.80
CA LEU A 144 -27.08 -9.70 -35.08
C LEU A 144 -25.78 -8.91 -34.92
N THR A 145 -25.82 -7.75 -34.26
CA THR A 145 -24.62 -6.96 -33.97
C THR A 145 -23.60 -7.74 -33.15
N HIS A 146 -24.06 -8.49 -32.13
CA HIS A 146 -23.20 -9.34 -31.32
C HIS A 146 -22.59 -10.50 -32.12
N MET A 147 -23.36 -11.11 -33.02
CA MET A 147 -22.86 -12.15 -33.93
C MET A 147 -21.72 -11.61 -34.80
N LEU A 148 -21.87 -10.43 -35.41
CA LEU A 148 -20.83 -9.81 -36.24
C LEU A 148 -19.53 -9.56 -35.46
N ILE A 149 -19.64 -9.15 -34.20
CA ILE A 149 -18.47 -8.94 -33.34
C ILE A 149 -17.77 -10.26 -33.01
N LYS A 150 -18.54 -11.36 -32.86
CA LYS A 150 -17.99 -12.70 -32.61
C LYS A 150 -17.39 -13.36 -33.85
N GLU A 151 -17.97 -13.17 -35.03
CA GLU A 151 -17.44 -13.73 -36.29
C GLU A 151 -16.02 -13.21 -36.59
N GLY A 152 -15.71 -11.97 -36.16
CA GLY A 152 -14.39 -11.39 -36.35
C GLY A 152 -14.16 -10.85 -37.77
N GLY A 153 -12.90 -10.59 -38.12
CA GLY A 153 -12.53 -9.99 -39.40
C GLY A 153 -12.79 -8.47 -39.48
N GLU A 154 -12.93 -7.97 -40.70
CA GLU A 154 -13.08 -6.53 -40.99
C GLU A 154 -14.40 -5.96 -40.46
N THR A 155 -15.49 -6.72 -40.58
CA THR A 155 -16.83 -6.36 -40.07
C THR A 155 -16.83 -6.03 -38.58
N ARG A 156 -16.10 -6.80 -37.76
CA ARG A 156 -15.95 -6.53 -36.33
C ARG A 156 -15.30 -5.17 -36.06
N LEU A 157 -14.22 -4.85 -36.78
CA LEU A 157 -13.52 -3.58 -36.60
C LEU A 157 -14.40 -2.41 -37.00
N GLU A 158 -15.15 -2.54 -38.10
CA GLU A 158 -16.09 -1.51 -38.54
C GLU A 158 -17.21 -1.25 -37.53
N VAL A 159 -17.83 -2.33 -37.01
CA VAL A 159 -18.88 -2.22 -35.98
C VAL A 159 -18.33 -1.53 -34.72
N ILE A 160 -17.12 -1.89 -34.28
CA ILE A 160 -16.47 -1.30 -33.09
C ILE A 160 -16.06 0.16 -33.31
N GLN A 161 -15.64 0.51 -34.52
CA GLN A 161 -15.21 1.87 -34.85
C GLN A 161 -16.39 2.82 -35.07
N ASN A 162 -17.57 2.30 -35.41
CA ASN A 162 -18.74 3.13 -35.66
C ASN A 162 -19.34 3.69 -34.36
N ARG A 163 -19.04 4.97 -34.08
CA ARG A 163 -19.48 5.68 -32.87
C ARG A 163 -21.00 5.90 -32.82
N GLU A 164 -21.66 6.04 -33.97
CA GLU A 164 -23.11 6.25 -34.03
C GLU A 164 -23.86 4.99 -33.60
N LEU A 165 -23.43 3.83 -34.11
CA LEU A 165 -23.97 2.54 -33.72
C LEU A 165 -23.74 2.24 -32.23
N ILE A 166 -22.51 2.45 -31.75
CA ILE A 166 -22.21 2.27 -30.31
C ILE A 166 -23.07 3.20 -29.45
N ASN A 167 -23.24 4.46 -29.84
CA ASN A 167 -24.09 5.38 -29.10
C ASN A 167 -25.57 4.97 -29.14
N ALA A 168 -26.09 4.53 -30.29
CA ALA A 168 -27.46 4.04 -30.42
C ALA A 168 -27.72 2.80 -29.54
N LEU A 169 -26.80 1.83 -29.56
CA LEU A 169 -26.87 0.64 -28.69
C LEU A 169 -26.86 1.03 -27.20
N LEU A 170 -26.05 2.02 -26.81
CA LEU A 170 -25.99 2.53 -25.45
C LEU A 170 -27.29 3.28 -25.07
N ASP A 171 -27.88 4.03 -26.01
CA ASP A 171 -29.17 4.70 -25.81
C ASP A 171 -30.28 3.65 -25.61
N THR A 172 -30.36 2.62 -26.45
CA THR A 172 -31.24 1.45 -26.25
C THR A 172 -31.02 0.82 -24.88
N PHE A 173 -29.75 0.67 -24.46
CA PHE A 173 -29.42 0.05 -23.17
C PHE A 173 -29.97 0.83 -21.97
N THR A 174 -30.10 2.14 -22.10
CA THR A 174 -30.67 3.01 -21.05
C THR A 174 -32.18 3.19 -21.17
N LYS A 175 -32.73 3.18 -22.38
CA LYS A 175 -34.17 3.34 -22.63
C LYS A 175 -34.96 2.11 -22.16
N ASP A 176 -34.45 0.92 -22.46
CA ASP A 176 -35.17 -0.34 -22.26
C ASP A 176 -34.72 -1.11 -21.02
N ILE A 177 -34.30 -0.41 -19.96
CA ILE A 177 -33.85 -1.02 -18.69
C ILE A 177 -34.89 -2.00 -18.10
N GLY A 178 -36.18 -1.83 -18.44
CA GLY A 178 -37.27 -2.72 -18.02
C GLY A 178 -37.37 -4.04 -18.80
N ASP A 179 -36.80 -4.14 -20.01
CA ASP A 179 -36.81 -5.38 -20.79
C ASP A 179 -35.54 -6.19 -20.51
N GLY A 180 -35.67 -7.15 -19.60
CA GLY A 180 -34.56 -8.04 -19.21
C GLY A 180 -33.92 -8.81 -20.37
N LYS A 181 -34.63 -9.07 -21.48
CA LYS A 181 -34.05 -9.79 -22.62
C LYS A 181 -33.15 -8.89 -23.46
N ILE A 182 -33.58 -7.65 -23.72
CA ILE A 182 -32.78 -6.66 -24.44
C ILE A 182 -31.56 -6.27 -23.60
N VAL A 183 -31.77 -5.99 -22.31
CA VAL A 183 -30.70 -5.65 -21.35
C VAL A 183 -29.67 -6.78 -21.28
N PHE A 184 -30.10 -8.04 -21.18
CA PHE A 184 -29.17 -9.17 -21.20
C PHE A 184 -28.36 -9.25 -22.51
N ALA A 185 -29.02 -9.06 -23.66
CA ALA A 185 -28.36 -9.11 -24.97
C ALA A 185 -27.32 -7.99 -25.13
N LEU A 186 -27.66 -6.76 -24.72
CA LEU A 186 -26.78 -5.59 -24.76
C LEU A 186 -25.62 -5.71 -23.76
N ALA A 187 -25.86 -6.21 -22.55
CA ALA A 187 -24.78 -6.43 -21.57
C ALA A 187 -23.76 -7.44 -22.11
N ASN A 188 -24.23 -8.52 -22.75
CA ASN A 188 -23.37 -9.53 -23.38
C ASN A 188 -22.60 -8.95 -24.58
N LEU A 189 -23.27 -8.12 -25.40
CA LEU A 189 -22.65 -7.40 -26.51
C LEU A 189 -21.52 -6.47 -26.01
N PHE A 190 -21.80 -5.60 -25.04
CA PHE A 190 -20.79 -4.68 -24.50
C PHE A 190 -19.67 -5.42 -23.78
N HIS A 191 -19.96 -6.55 -23.13
CA HIS A 191 -18.91 -7.43 -22.65
C HIS A 191 -18.00 -7.92 -23.78
N SER A 192 -18.55 -8.43 -24.89
CA SER A 192 -17.77 -8.88 -26.04
C SER A 192 -16.93 -7.75 -26.66
N ILE A 193 -17.49 -6.55 -26.80
CA ILE A 193 -16.75 -5.37 -27.29
C ILE A 193 -15.62 -4.98 -26.32
N SER A 194 -15.87 -5.05 -25.02
CA SER A 194 -14.89 -4.69 -23.97
C SER A 194 -13.64 -5.57 -23.93
N GLN A 195 -13.64 -6.69 -24.65
CA GLN A 195 -12.46 -7.57 -24.77
C GLN A 195 -11.38 -6.96 -25.69
N GLN A 196 -11.70 -5.88 -26.43
CA GLN A 196 -10.78 -5.20 -27.34
C GLN A 196 -10.50 -3.78 -26.88
N GLN A 197 -9.25 -3.34 -27.02
CA GLN A 197 -8.84 -1.99 -26.61
C GLN A 197 -9.56 -0.90 -27.41
N GLU A 198 -9.77 -1.12 -28.71
CA GLU A 198 -10.53 -0.23 -29.59
C GLU A 198 -12.00 -0.17 -29.17
N GLY A 199 -12.56 -1.31 -28.75
CA GLY A 199 -13.92 -1.42 -28.23
C GLY A 199 -14.12 -0.68 -26.91
N LEU A 200 -13.17 -0.81 -25.99
CA LEU A 200 -13.19 -0.04 -24.74
C LEU A 200 -13.15 1.46 -25.01
N ARG A 201 -12.24 1.92 -25.89
CA ARG A 201 -12.18 3.34 -26.28
C ARG A 201 -13.48 3.80 -26.95
N ALA A 202 -14.06 2.97 -27.81
CA ALA A 202 -15.32 3.27 -28.48
C ALA A 202 -16.47 3.51 -27.53
N ILE A 203 -16.65 2.58 -26.60
CA ILE A 203 -17.70 2.70 -25.58
C ILE A 203 -17.41 3.89 -24.67
N LEU A 204 -16.15 4.16 -24.30
CA LEU A 204 -15.80 5.31 -23.46
C LEU A 204 -16.14 6.65 -24.13
N ASP A 205 -15.72 6.82 -25.39
CA ASP A 205 -15.96 8.04 -26.17
C ASP A 205 -17.46 8.36 -26.30
N CYS A 206 -18.30 7.32 -26.35
CA CYS A 206 -19.76 7.43 -26.38
C CYS A 206 -20.40 7.58 -24.98
N GLY A 207 -19.61 7.79 -23.92
CA GLY A 207 -20.11 7.93 -22.55
C GLY A 207 -20.62 6.63 -21.94
N GLY A 208 -20.14 5.48 -22.39
CA GLY A 208 -20.70 4.18 -22.03
C GLY A 208 -20.55 3.82 -20.56
N ILE A 209 -19.46 4.21 -19.86
CA ILE A 209 -19.29 3.90 -18.43
C ILE A 209 -20.49 4.40 -17.60
N SER A 210 -20.91 5.65 -17.78
CA SER A 210 -22.03 6.22 -17.03
C SER A 210 -23.37 5.52 -17.33
N ARG A 211 -23.53 4.96 -18.53
CA ARG A 211 -24.72 4.20 -18.96
C ARG A 211 -24.69 2.73 -18.50
N LEU A 212 -23.50 2.15 -18.33
CA LEU A 212 -23.32 0.79 -17.81
C LEU A 212 -23.57 0.70 -16.29
N ILE A 213 -23.19 1.73 -15.53
CA ILE A 213 -23.23 1.73 -14.05
C ILE A 213 -24.63 1.46 -13.45
N PRO A 214 -25.73 2.07 -13.94
CA PRO A 214 -27.07 1.80 -13.43
C PRO A 214 -27.49 0.32 -13.51
N ILE A 215 -26.98 -0.42 -14.51
CA ILE A 215 -27.32 -1.83 -14.72
C ILE A 215 -26.78 -2.74 -13.60
N LEU A 216 -25.79 -2.28 -12.83
CA LEU A 216 -25.26 -3.02 -11.68
C LEU A 216 -26.30 -3.23 -10.56
N ASP A 217 -27.39 -2.47 -10.53
CA ASP A 217 -28.50 -2.69 -9.59
C ASP A 217 -29.37 -3.91 -9.94
N SER A 218 -29.20 -4.48 -11.14
CA SER A 218 -29.97 -5.65 -11.58
C SER A 218 -29.73 -6.86 -10.67
N SER A 219 -30.77 -7.68 -10.48
CA SER A 219 -30.68 -8.86 -9.60
C SER A 219 -30.29 -10.15 -10.32
N ASP A 220 -30.21 -10.10 -11.65
CA ASP A 220 -29.99 -11.24 -12.53
C ASP A 220 -28.50 -11.40 -12.92
N ASN A 221 -28.24 -12.35 -13.81
CA ASN A 221 -26.87 -12.64 -14.28
C ASN A 221 -26.31 -11.55 -15.21
N THR A 222 -27.11 -10.57 -15.65
CA THR A 222 -26.67 -9.44 -16.49
C THR A 222 -25.54 -8.66 -15.83
N VAL A 223 -25.61 -8.50 -14.50
CA VAL A 223 -24.57 -7.83 -13.70
C VAL A 223 -23.18 -8.44 -13.96
N ASN A 224 -23.08 -9.75 -14.18
CA ASN A 224 -21.79 -10.42 -14.41
C ASN A 224 -21.11 -9.97 -15.72
N TYR A 225 -21.89 -9.65 -16.76
CA TYR A 225 -21.33 -9.13 -18.01
C TYR A 225 -20.87 -7.68 -17.84
N VAL A 226 -21.72 -6.86 -17.23
CA VAL A 226 -21.45 -5.43 -17.02
C VAL A 226 -20.24 -5.22 -16.09
N ILE A 227 -20.18 -5.94 -14.96
CA ILE A 227 -19.04 -5.84 -14.03
C ILE A 227 -17.73 -6.30 -14.67
N THR A 228 -17.79 -7.31 -15.55
CA THR A 228 -16.62 -7.80 -16.29
C THR A 228 -16.17 -6.77 -17.31
N ALA A 229 -17.12 -6.14 -18.03
CA ALA A 229 -16.80 -5.05 -18.95
C ALA A 229 -16.13 -3.88 -18.22
N LEU A 230 -16.70 -3.41 -17.10
CA LEU A 230 -16.13 -2.34 -16.27
C LEU A 230 -14.78 -2.72 -15.67
N HIS A 231 -14.56 -3.99 -15.34
CA HIS A 231 -13.25 -4.49 -14.91
C HIS A 231 -12.22 -4.45 -16.05
N ASN A 232 -12.61 -4.77 -17.29
CA ASN A 232 -11.75 -4.62 -18.47
C ASN A 232 -11.37 -3.15 -18.70
N PHE A 233 -12.33 -2.22 -18.55
CA PHE A 233 -12.06 -0.78 -18.56
C PHE A 233 -10.97 -0.39 -17.56
N LEU A 234 -11.12 -0.78 -16.29
CA LEU A 234 -10.14 -0.49 -15.24
C LEU A 234 -8.78 -1.16 -15.50
N THR A 235 -8.76 -2.29 -16.20
CA THR A 235 -7.53 -3.02 -16.50
C THR A 235 -6.75 -2.37 -17.65
N VAL A 236 -7.43 -1.94 -18.71
CA VAL A 236 -6.79 -1.45 -19.93
C VAL A 236 -6.66 0.07 -19.95
N LEU A 237 -7.68 0.81 -19.51
CA LEU A 237 -7.71 2.28 -19.53
C LEU A 237 -7.34 2.92 -18.18
N GLN A 238 -7.20 2.12 -17.12
CA GLN A 238 -6.64 2.51 -15.82
C GLN A 238 -7.27 3.80 -15.25
N GLU A 239 -6.49 4.89 -15.13
CA GLU A 239 -6.91 6.18 -14.56
C GLU A 239 -8.14 6.76 -15.27
N GLN A 240 -8.24 6.66 -16.60
CA GLN A 240 -9.37 7.20 -17.36
C GLN A 240 -10.68 6.53 -16.95
N ALA A 241 -10.68 5.19 -16.86
CA ALA A 241 -11.83 4.43 -16.40
C ALA A 241 -12.16 4.72 -14.93
N ALA A 242 -11.14 4.78 -14.07
CA ALA A 242 -11.33 5.05 -12.65
C ALA A 242 -11.88 6.47 -12.39
N HIS A 243 -11.49 7.46 -13.18
CA HIS A 243 -12.05 8.81 -13.13
C HIS A 243 -13.51 8.85 -13.57
N GLU A 244 -13.86 8.19 -14.67
CA GLU A 244 -15.26 8.17 -15.12
C GLU A 244 -16.19 7.43 -14.16
N ILE A 245 -15.76 6.28 -13.61
CA ILE A 245 -16.54 5.54 -12.60
C ILE A 245 -16.75 6.38 -11.34
N GLU A 246 -15.74 7.15 -10.90
CA GLU A 246 -15.89 8.07 -9.77
C GLU A 246 -16.85 9.22 -10.09
N ARG A 247 -16.74 9.82 -11.28
CA ARG A 247 -17.55 10.96 -11.71
C ARG A 247 -19.05 10.64 -11.79
N CYS A 248 -19.41 9.39 -12.04
CA CYS A 248 -20.80 8.93 -12.09
C CYS A 248 -21.25 8.18 -10.82
N ASP A 249 -20.61 8.42 -9.68
CA ASP A 249 -20.93 7.79 -8.37
C ASP A 249 -20.94 6.25 -8.40
N GLY A 250 -20.21 5.65 -9.34
CA GLY A 250 -20.22 4.21 -9.60
C GLY A 250 -19.60 3.39 -8.47
N ILE A 251 -18.68 3.98 -7.68
CA ILE A 251 -17.99 3.28 -6.58
C ILE A 251 -18.97 2.67 -5.58
N GLN A 252 -20.05 3.40 -5.24
CA GLN A 252 -21.06 2.91 -4.30
C GLN A 252 -21.82 1.69 -4.86
N LYS A 253 -22.01 1.62 -6.18
CA LYS A 253 -22.61 0.46 -6.85
C LYS A 253 -21.72 -0.78 -6.74
N PHE A 254 -20.40 -0.64 -6.94
CA PHE A 254 -19.45 -1.72 -6.70
C PHE A 254 -19.48 -2.19 -5.24
N ILE A 255 -19.54 -1.27 -4.28
CA ILE A 255 -19.62 -1.61 -2.85
C ILE A 255 -20.90 -2.40 -2.53
N ASN A 256 -22.04 -2.03 -3.13
CA ASN A 256 -23.30 -2.77 -2.94
C ASN A 256 -23.20 -4.21 -3.45
N LEU A 257 -22.43 -4.47 -4.51
CA LEU A 257 -22.21 -5.83 -5.02
C LEU A 257 -21.44 -6.75 -4.07
N LEU A 258 -20.77 -6.21 -3.04
CA LEU A 258 -20.14 -7.01 -1.98
C LEU A 258 -21.18 -7.73 -1.07
N GLU A 259 -22.47 -7.45 -1.23
CA GLU A 259 -23.56 -8.18 -0.56
C GLU A 259 -23.90 -9.51 -1.24
N ARG A 260 -23.43 -9.73 -2.47
CA ARG A 260 -23.62 -11.00 -3.20
C ARG A 260 -22.78 -12.12 -2.59
N SER A 261 -23.12 -13.36 -2.91
CA SER A 261 -22.46 -14.56 -2.36
C SER A 261 -21.53 -15.28 -3.34
N ASN A 262 -21.53 -14.90 -4.63
CA ASN A 262 -20.72 -15.57 -5.64
C ASN A 262 -19.24 -15.14 -5.55
N ASP A 263 -18.36 -16.06 -5.13
CA ASP A 263 -16.94 -15.78 -4.93
C ASP A 263 -16.22 -15.24 -6.18
N LYS A 264 -16.59 -15.68 -7.40
CA LYS A 264 -15.98 -15.19 -8.65
C LYS A 264 -16.39 -13.75 -8.93
N LEU A 265 -17.66 -13.42 -8.75
CA LEU A 265 -18.16 -12.05 -8.85
C LEU A 265 -17.50 -11.15 -7.81
N LEU A 266 -17.49 -11.58 -6.54
CA LEU A 266 -16.83 -10.84 -5.45
C LEU A 266 -15.34 -10.62 -5.73
N THR A 267 -14.68 -11.55 -6.40
CA THR A 267 -13.27 -11.40 -6.81
C THR A 267 -13.12 -10.27 -7.81
N LEU A 268 -13.97 -10.22 -8.84
CA LEU A 268 -13.97 -9.14 -9.83
C LEU A 268 -14.31 -7.79 -9.18
N VAL A 269 -15.34 -7.73 -8.33
CA VAL A 269 -15.74 -6.52 -7.62
C VAL A 269 -14.60 -6.01 -6.72
N SER A 270 -13.99 -6.89 -5.93
CA SER A 270 -12.88 -6.52 -5.03
C SER A 270 -11.64 -6.07 -5.81
N ASP A 271 -11.34 -6.69 -6.95
CA ASP A 271 -10.21 -6.30 -7.81
C ASP A 271 -10.47 -4.96 -8.49
N SER A 272 -11.71 -4.66 -8.89
CA SER A 272 -12.10 -3.35 -9.40
C SER A 272 -11.97 -2.26 -8.33
N LEU A 273 -12.38 -2.52 -7.08
CA LEU A 273 -12.17 -1.60 -5.94
C LEU A 273 -10.68 -1.35 -5.67
N LEU A 274 -9.85 -2.40 -5.77
CA LEU A 274 -8.40 -2.28 -5.69
C LEU A 274 -7.82 -1.40 -6.79
N LYS A 275 -8.18 -1.65 -8.05
CA LYS A 275 -7.75 -0.84 -9.20
C LYS A 275 -8.17 0.62 -9.06
N MET A 276 -9.43 0.88 -8.74
CA MET A 276 -9.92 2.25 -8.49
C MET A 276 -9.13 2.95 -7.37
N SER A 277 -8.80 2.23 -6.29
CA SER A 277 -7.99 2.79 -5.20
C SER A 277 -6.54 3.11 -5.61
N ASN A 278 -6.00 2.40 -6.61
CA ASN A 278 -4.65 2.64 -7.11
C ASN A 278 -4.61 3.75 -8.16
N TYR A 279 -5.63 3.85 -9.00
CA TYR A 279 -5.67 4.77 -10.14
C TYR A 279 -6.38 6.10 -9.87
N ASN A 280 -7.18 6.21 -8.81
CA ASN A 280 -7.90 7.44 -8.49
C ASN A 280 -7.87 7.74 -6.98
N VAL A 281 -7.24 8.86 -6.61
CA VAL A 281 -7.10 9.30 -5.22
C VAL A 281 -8.46 9.58 -4.55
N LYS A 282 -9.42 10.17 -5.26
CA LYS A 282 -10.77 10.39 -4.71
C LYS A 282 -11.48 9.06 -4.47
N ALA A 283 -11.35 8.11 -5.41
CA ALA A 283 -11.91 6.78 -5.25
C ALA A 283 -11.29 6.04 -4.06
N LYS A 284 -9.96 6.11 -3.91
CA LYS A 284 -9.24 5.61 -2.73
C LYS A 284 -9.79 6.19 -1.44
N MET A 285 -9.92 7.51 -1.37
CA MET A 285 -10.45 8.19 -0.18
C MET A 285 -11.89 7.79 0.11
N TYR A 286 -12.73 7.64 -0.92
CA TYR A 286 -14.11 7.18 -0.77
C TYR A 286 -14.15 5.77 -0.19
N ILE A 287 -13.40 4.82 -0.77
CA ILE A 287 -13.33 3.42 -0.34
C ILE A 287 -12.78 3.31 1.08
N GLN A 288 -11.72 4.06 1.39
CA GLN A 288 -11.11 4.08 2.73
C GLN A 288 -12.08 4.57 3.80
N ASN A 289 -12.99 5.48 3.48
CA ASN A 289 -13.92 6.08 4.45
C ASN A 289 -15.32 5.46 4.44
N ASN A 290 -15.53 4.40 3.66
CA ASN A 290 -16.83 3.75 3.54
C ASN A 290 -16.94 2.56 4.50
N GLU A 291 -17.65 2.75 5.62
CA GLU A 291 -17.83 1.73 6.67
C GLU A 291 -18.46 0.44 6.14
N LYS A 292 -19.48 0.55 5.28
CA LYS A 292 -20.15 -0.61 4.66
C LYS A 292 -19.16 -1.45 3.85
N CYS A 293 -18.32 -0.81 3.04
CA CYS A 293 -17.27 -1.48 2.28
C CYS A 293 -16.34 -2.27 3.19
N ILE A 294 -15.84 -1.63 4.24
CA ILE A 294 -14.91 -2.25 5.20
C ILE A 294 -15.55 -3.44 5.90
N GLN A 295 -16.78 -3.27 6.40
CA GLN A 295 -17.53 -4.33 7.07
C GLN A 295 -17.73 -5.54 6.17
N ARG A 296 -18.15 -5.31 4.91
CA ARG A 296 -18.35 -6.40 3.93
C ARG A 296 -17.04 -7.08 3.58
N LEU A 297 -15.96 -6.35 3.33
CA LEU A 297 -14.66 -6.92 3.01
C LEU A 297 -14.10 -7.76 4.16
N LEU A 298 -14.19 -7.29 5.40
CA LEU A 298 -13.75 -8.06 6.57
C LEU A 298 -14.59 -9.33 6.77
N TYR A 299 -15.90 -9.22 6.62
CA TYR A 299 -16.80 -10.38 6.70
C TYR A 299 -16.45 -11.44 5.64
N ILE A 300 -16.30 -11.04 4.37
CA ILE A 300 -15.95 -11.95 3.28
C ILE A 300 -14.57 -12.56 3.53
N PHE A 301 -13.60 -11.75 3.98
CA PHE A 301 -12.25 -12.21 4.26
C PHE A 301 -12.22 -13.24 5.39
N ASP A 302 -13.06 -13.11 6.42
CA ASP A 302 -13.14 -14.08 7.51
C ASP A 302 -13.86 -15.39 7.12
N ALA A 303 -14.89 -15.29 6.29
CA ALA A 303 -15.79 -16.41 5.97
C ALA A 303 -15.42 -17.21 4.71
N SER A 304 -14.84 -16.57 3.68
CA SER A 304 -14.57 -17.22 2.40
C SER A 304 -13.40 -18.20 2.50
N LYS A 305 -13.45 -19.24 1.65
CA LYS A 305 -12.37 -20.21 1.43
C LYS A 305 -11.77 -20.10 0.03
N TYR A 306 -12.23 -19.15 -0.78
CA TYR A 306 -11.80 -19.02 -2.16
C TYR A 306 -10.50 -18.21 -2.24
N ASP A 307 -9.38 -18.91 -2.46
CA ASP A 307 -8.03 -18.33 -2.39
C ASP A 307 -7.84 -17.09 -3.27
N LYS A 308 -8.43 -17.06 -4.46
CA LYS A 308 -8.31 -15.91 -5.37
C LYS A 308 -9.00 -14.68 -4.80
N LEU A 309 -10.19 -14.84 -4.21
CA LEU A 309 -10.91 -13.75 -3.53
C LEU A 309 -10.16 -13.27 -2.30
N LEU A 310 -9.70 -14.19 -1.45
CA LEU A 310 -8.93 -13.84 -0.25
C LEU A 310 -7.65 -13.09 -0.62
N LEU A 311 -6.93 -13.53 -1.66
CA LEU A 311 -5.76 -12.82 -2.14
C LEU A 311 -6.10 -11.41 -2.63
N THR A 312 -7.16 -11.25 -3.41
CA THR A 312 -7.60 -9.94 -3.90
C THR A 312 -7.99 -9.01 -2.76
N ILE A 313 -8.84 -9.46 -1.83
CA ILE A 313 -9.23 -8.64 -0.67
C ILE A 313 -8.01 -8.30 0.18
N SER A 314 -7.08 -9.24 0.38
CA SER A 314 -5.87 -8.98 1.16
C SER A 314 -5.05 -7.82 0.62
N LYS A 315 -5.00 -7.59 -0.70
CA LYS A 315 -4.29 -6.45 -1.29
C LYS A 315 -4.97 -5.11 -1.02
N LEU A 316 -6.28 -5.11 -0.83
CA LEU A 316 -7.08 -3.91 -0.55
C LEU A 316 -6.99 -3.48 0.92
N LEU A 317 -6.81 -4.44 1.85
CA LEU A 317 -6.75 -4.17 3.29
C LEU A 317 -5.61 -3.22 3.73
N PRO A 318 -4.37 -3.31 3.21
CA PRO A 318 -3.32 -2.31 3.46
C PRO A 318 -3.72 -0.89 3.03
N ILE A 319 -4.41 -0.76 1.90
CA ILE A 319 -4.91 0.53 1.42
C ILE A 319 -5.94 1.06 2.41
N ILE A 320 -6.95 0.26 2.77
CA ILE A 320 -8.01 0.64 3.70
C ILE A 320 -7.44 1.05 5.08
N SER A 321 -6.56 0.22 5.65
CA SER A 321 -5.98 0.45 6.98
C SER A 321 -5.04 1.66 7.07
N SER A 322 -4.55 2.16 5.93
CA SER A 322 -3.80 3.43 5.86
C SER A 322 -4.68 4.68 5.91
N GLY A 323 -6.01 4.52 6.05
CA GLY A 323 -6.96 5.61 6.23
C GLY A 323 -6.82 6.36 7.56
N ASN A 324 -7.81 7.19 7.86
CA ASN A 324 -7.80 8.02 9.08
C ASN A 324 -8.03 7.18 10.37
N GLU A 325 -7.88 7.83 11.52
CA GLU A 325 -7.99 7.17 12.82
C GLU A 325 -9.38 6.61 13.13
N LEU A 326 -10.45 7.18 12.56
CA LEU A 326 -11.81 6.66 12.72
C LEU A 326 -11.92 5.27 12.07
N ILE A 327 -11.41 5.13 10.85
CA ILE A 327 -11.44 3.88 10.09
C ILE A 327 -10.62 2.79 10.76
N LYS A 328 -9.46 3.13 11.32
CA LYS A 328 -8.66 2.19 12.12
C LYS A 328 -9.46 1.67 13.32
N ARG A 329 -10.18 2.53 14.03
CA ARG A 329 -11.05 2.13 15.15
C ARG A 329 -12.20 1.23 14.69
N ILE A 330 -12.82 1.52 13.55
CA ILE A 330 -13.87 0.67 12.97
C ILE A 330 -13.33 -0.73 12.65
N ILE A 331 -12.14 -0.85 12.04
CA ILE A 331 -11.52 -2.15 11.79
C ILE A 331 -11.30 -2.93 13.10
N LEU A 332 -10.87 -2.26 14.17
CA LEU A 332 -10.69 -2.88 15.48
C LEU A 332 -12.02 -3.32 16.11
N GLN A 333 -13.07 -2.49 16.01
CA GLN A 333 -14.43 -2.81 16.50
C GLN A 333 -15.05 -4.00 15.77
N LEU A 334 -14.73 -4.17 14.48
CA LEU A 334 -15.16 -5.30 13.65
C LEU A 334 -14.28 -6.55 13.83
N ASN A 335 -13.60 -6.67 14.97
CA ASN A 335 -12.74 -7.82 15.30
C ASN A 335 -11.58 -8.06 14.32
N GLY A 336 -11.13 -7.01 13.62
CA GLY A 336 -10.16 -7.11 12.54
C GLY A 336 -8.84 -7.79 12.95
N LEU A 337 -8.33 -7.51 14.15
CA LEU A 337 -7.09 -8.14 14.64
C LEU A 337 -7.19 -9.67 14.71
N ASN A 338 -8.30 -10.20 15.21
CA ASN A 338 -8.50 -11.64 15.33
C ASN A 338 -8.71 -12.30 13.95
N ILE A 339 -9.39 -11.61 13.03
CA ILE A 339 -9.53 -12.06 11.65
C ILE A 339 -8.15 -12.16 10.99
N PHE A 340 -7.33 -11.12 11.09
CA PHE A 340 -5.99 -11.12 10.50
C PHE A 340 -5.07 -12.15 11.18
N GLU A 341 -5.14 -12.27 12.51
CA GLU A 341 -4.38 -13.28 13.28
C GLU A 341 -4.71 -14.71 12.84
N LYS A 342 -6.01 -15.02 12.68
CA LYS A 342 -6.46 -16.31 12.12
C LYS A 342 -5.80 -16.57 10.77
N HIS A 343 -5.82 -15.59 9.86
CA HIS A 343 -5.19 -15.72 8.54
C HIS A 343 -3.67 -15.87 8.59
N LEU A 344 -2.98 -15.15 9.49
CA LEU A 344 -1.53 -15.34 9.68
C LEU A 344 -1.19 -16.80 10.01
N ARG A 345 -2.03 -17.44 10.82
CA ARG A 345 -1.87 -18.82 11.28
C ARG A 345 -2.26 -19.86 10.23
N THR A 346 -3.35 -19.64 9.51
CA THR A 346 -3.96 -20.68 8.66
C THR A 346 -3.60 -20.58 7.19
N THR A 347 -3.24 -19.39 6.68
CA THR A 347 -2.98 -19.23 5.25
C THR A 347 -1.65 -19.83 4.84
N LYS A 348 -1.63 -20.51 3.69
CA LYS A 348 -0.40 -20.95 3.02
C LYS A 348 0.20 -19.85 2.14
N SER A 349 -0.59 -18.83 1.80
CA SER A 349 -0.18 -17.76 0.89
C SER A 349 0.69 -16.73 1.60
N ILE A 350 1.97 -16.65 1.20
CA ILE A 350 2.93 -15.65 1.70
C ILE A 350 2.42 -14.23 1.44
N ARG A 351 1.79 -14.00 0.28
CA ARG A 351 1.20 -12.69 -0.09
C ARG A 351 0.07 -12.27 0.86
N ILE A 352 -0.85 -13.19 1.17
CA ILE A 352 -1.94 -12.90 2.13
C ILE A 352 -1.36 -12.61 3.51
N ARG A 353 -0.40 -13.42 3.96
CA ARG A 353 0.27 -13.25 5.25
C ARG A 353 0.93 -11.87 5.34
N HIS A 354 1.70 -11.48 4.33
CA HIS A 354 2.39 -10.20 4.28
C HIS A 354 1.40 -9.02 4.29
N ASN A 355 0.32 -9.10 3.50
CA ASN A 355 -0.73 -8.08 3.49
C ASN A 355 -1.44 -7.95 4.85
N CYS A 356 -1.69 -9.08 5.54
CA CYS A 356 -2.23 -9.07 6.90
C CYS A 356 -1.28 -8.37 7.86
N LEU A 357 0.04 -8.65 7.80
CA LEU A 357 1.03 -7.98 8.64
C LEU A 357 1.06 -6.46 8.40
N ILE A 358 1.05 -6.00 7.15
CA ILE A 358 0.97 -4.56 6.86
C ILE A 358 -0.31 -3.95 7.44
N THR A 359 -1.44 -4.63 7.25
CA THR A 359 -2.74 -4.17 7.75
C THR A 359 -2.76 -4.06 9.27
N ILE A 360 -2.28 -5.08 9.98
CA ILE A 360 -2.15 -5.07 11.45
C ILE A 360 -1.20 -3.94 11.88
N ARG A 361 -0.07 -3.77 11.20
CA ARG A 361 0.89 -2.70 11.50
C ARG A 361 0.23 -1.33 11.45
N ASN A 362 -0.55 -1.05 10.40
CA ASN A 362 -1.23 0.23 10.20
C ASN A 362 -2.26 0.57 11.29
N ILE A 363 -2.90 -0.44 11.91
CA ILE A 363 -3.92 -0.26 12.95
C ILE A 363 -3.39 -0.48 14.38
N SER A 364 -2.21 -1.07 14.54
CA SER A 364 -1.66 -1.50 15.84
C SER A 364 -1.41 -0.35 16.83
N ASN A 365 -1.18 0.88 16.36
CA ASN A 365 -1.04 2.06 17.20
C ASN A 365 -2.33 2.43 17.95
N GLN A 366 -3.50 2.05 17.41
CA GLN A 366 -4.79 2.22 18.08
C GLN A 366 -5.17 1.00 18.94
N ALA A 367 -4.44 -0.11 18.81
CA ALA A 367 -4.70 -1.35 19.52
C ALA A 367 -3.90 -1.51 20.83
N THR A 368 -3.14 -0.50 21.25
CA THR A 368 -2.22 -0.59 22.40
C THR A 368 -2.91 -0.95 23.71
N ARG A 369 -4.20 -0.63 23.86
CA ARG A 369 -4.99 -0.92 25.07
C ARG A 369 -5.95 -2.11 24.92
N MET A 370 -5.94 -2.78 23.78
CA MET A 370 -6.78 -3.96 23.58
C MET A 370 -6.29 -5.11 24.46
N ARG A 371 -7.26 -5.89 24.93
CA ARG A 371 -7.04 -7.15 25.65
C ARG A 371 -7.29 -8.31 24.68
N ASP A 372 -6.99 -9.52 25.11
CA ASP A 372 -7.27 -10.76 24.36
C ASP A 372 -6.55 -10.87 23.00
N ILE A 373 -5.39 -10.21 22.88
CA ILE A 373 -4.50 -10.28 21.70
C ILE A 373 -3.27 -11.16 21.94
N ASP A 374 -3.33 -12.01 22.97
CA ASP A 374 -2.21 -12.87 23.38
C ASP A 374 -1.78 -13.83 22.26
N SER A 375 -2.74 -14.42 21.55
CA SER A 375 -2.46 -15.28 20.38
C SER A 375 -1.74 -14.50 19.29
N LEU A 376 -2.16 -13.27 19.01
CA LEU A 376 -1.49 -12.41 18.02
C LEU A 376 -0.05 -12.12 18.43
N ILE A 377 0.20 -11.76 19.70
CA ILE A 377 1.57 -11.52 20.20
C ILE A 377 2.42 -12.78 20.09
N GLN A 378 1.87 -13.96 20.38
CA GLN A 378 2.56 -15.24 20.20
C GLN A 378 2.94 -15.50 18.74
N GLN A 379 2.02 -15.28 17.79
CA GLN A 379 2.31 -15.41 16.36
C GLN A 379 3.39 -14.43 15.90
N LEU A 380 3.30 -13.17 16.31
CA LEU A 380 4.27 -12.14 15.95
C LEU A 380 5.67 -12.44 16.52
N ALA A 381 5.75 -12.88 17.78
CA ALA A 381 7.01 -13.32 18.38
C ALA A 381 7.61 -14.53 17.64
N GLY A 382 6.77 -15.47 17.19
CA GLY A 382 7.20 -16.57 16.33
C GLY A 382 7.77 -16.11 14.99
N ILE A 383 7.15 -15.10 14.36
CA ILE A 383 7.65 -14.51 13.09
C ILE A 383 9.04 -13.90 13.26
N LEU A 384 9.36 -13.31 14.43
CA LEU A 384 10.70 -12.78 14.69
C LEU A 384 11.80 -13.84 14.63
N LEU A 385 11.48 -15.12 14.83
CA LEU A 385 12.44 -16.23 14.76
C LEU A 385 12.71 -16.69 13.33
N THR A 386 11.95 -16.21 12.34
CA THR A 386 12.12 -16.57 10.94
C THR A 386 13.18 -15.72 10.24
N ASP A 387 13.58 -16.17 9.05
CA ASP A 387 14.52 -15.47 8.15
C ASP A 387 13.80 -14.59 7.11
N ASP A 388 12.47 -14.55 7.11
CA ASP A 388 11.70 -13.66 6.23
C ASP A 388 11.79 -12.22 6.74
N HIS A 389 12.79 -11.51 6.22
CA HIS A 389 13.13 -10.13 6.62
C HIS A 389 11.94 -9.18 6.59
N GLN A 390 11.09 -9.26 5.56
CA GLN A 390 9.92 -8.39 5.42
C GLN A 390 8.86 -8.68 6.48
N SER A 391 8.60 -9.96 6.76
CA SER A 391 7.69 -10.34 7.83
C SER A 391 8.24 -9.98 9.22
N VAL A 392 9.55 -10.11 9.43
CA VAL A 392 10.23 -9.70 10.68
C VAL A 392 10.08 -8.20 10.91
N ILE A 393 10.34 -7.35 9.90
CA ILE A 393 10.15 -5.89 10.01
C ILE A 393 8.71 -5.55 10.39
N CYS A 394 7.74 -6.16 9.70
CA CYS A 394 6.34 -5.88 9.98
C CYS A 394 5.95 -6.33 11.38
N SER A 395 6.34 -7.55 11.78
CA SER A 395 6.09 -8.10 13.10
C SER A 395 6.69 -7.23 14.21
N LEU A 396 7.94 -6.82 14.04
CA LEU A 396 8.63 -5.95 14.98
C LEU A 396 7.93 -4.59 15.10
N GLY A 397 7.51 -3.98 13.99
CA GLY A 397 6.77 -2.72 13.99
C GLY A 397 5.43 -2.84 14.74
N ILE A 398 4.72 -3.96 14.57
CA ILE A 398 3.48 -4.25 15.31
C ILE A 398 3.78 -4.39 16.81
N LEU A 399 4.76 -5.23 17.17
CA LEU A 399 5.13 -5.48 18.57
C LEU A 399 5.62 -4.21 19.28
N ASN A 400 6.36 -3.35 18.59
CA ASN A 400 6.78 -2.05 19.11
C ASN A 400 5.58 -1.20 19.55
N ASN A 401 4.51 -1.18 18.75
CA ASN A 401 3.26 -0.49 19.08
C ASN A 401 2.50 -1.22 20.20
N LEU A 402 2.29 -2.53 20.09
CA LEU A 402 1.50 -3.31 21.06
C LEU A 402 2.16 -3.38 22.45
N THR A 403 3.47 -3.22 22.54
CA THR A 403 4.21 -3.14 23.81
C THR A 403 4.30 -1.71 24.34
N ALA A 404 3.92 -0.69 23.56
CA ALA A 404 3.85 0.68 24.03
C ALA A 404 2.72 0.82 25.06
N ASP A 405 3.08 1.16 26.30
CA ASP A 405 2.15 1.44 27.40
C ASP A 405 1.16 0.30 27.77
N ASN A 406 1.49 -0.96 27.48
CA ASN A 406 0.66 -2.11 27.86
C ASN A 406 1.44 -3.11 28.73
N ARG A 407 1.12 -3.16 30.02
CA ARG A 407 1.81 -4.03 31.00
C ARG A 407 1.67 -5.52 30.70
N THR A 408 0.49 -5.95 30.27
CA THR A 408 0.18 -7.35 29.97
C THR A 408 0.96 -7.82 28.75
N ASN A 409 0.92 -7.03 27.67
CA ASN A 409 1.62 -7.36 26.42
C ASN A 409 3.13 -7.41 26.61
N LYS A 410 3.70 -6.45 27.37
CA LYS A 410 5.13 -6.47 27.72
C LYS A 410 5.52 -7.75 28.46
N SER A 411 4.75 -8.11 29.50
CA SER A 411 5.03 -9.31 30.28
C SER A 411 4.88 -10.58 29.46
N LEU A 412 3.86 -10.68 28.61
CA LEU A 412 3.72 -11.80 27.68
C LEU A 412 4.91 -11.89 26.71
N PHE A 413 5.34 -10.77 26.12
CA PHE A 413 6.47 -10.77 25.21
C PHE A 413 7.78 -11.23 25.87
N VAL A 414 8.01 -10.86 27.14
CA VAL A 414 9.14 -11.38 27.93
C VAL A 414 9.04 -12.89 28.14
N LYS A 415 7.86 -13.40 28.54
CA LYS A 415 7.61 -14.86 28.71
C LYS A 415 7.84 -15.67 27.43
N LEU A 416 7.67 -15.04 26.27
CA LEU A 416 7.91 -15.66 24.96
C LEU A 416 9.37 -15.57 24.50
N ASN A 417 10.31 -15.29 25.42
CA ASN A 417 11.73 -15.04 25.13
C ASN A 417 11.97 -13.90 24.12
N GLY A 418 10.99 -12.98 23.98
CA GLY A 418 11.06 -11.90 22.99
C GLY A 418 12.26 -10.99 23.18
N VAL A 419 12.70 -10.75 24.42
CA VAL A 419 13.90 -9.95 24.72
C VAL A 419 15.16 -10.59 24.14
N GLN A 420 15.34 -11.89 24.33
CA GLN A 420 16.49 -12.62 23.77
C GLN A 420 16.47 -12.60 22.25
N THR A 421 15.29 -12.81 21.64
CA THR A 421 15.12 -12.74 20.18
C THR A 421 15.47 -11.35 19.63
N LEU A 422 15.01 -10.27 20.29
CA LEU A 422 15.36 -8.90 19.91
C LEU A 422 16.85 -8.62 20.05
N MET A 423 17.49 -9.13 21.10
CA MET A 423 18.95 -9.00 21.25
C MET A 423 19.70 -9.70 20.12
N GLN A 424 19.30 -10.91 19.73
CA GLN A 424 19.89 -11.60 18.58
C GLN A 424 19.72 -10.78 17.29
N LYS A 425 18.51 -10.26 17.03
CA LYS A 425 18.28 -9.40 15.85
C LYS A 425 19.09 -8.11 15.89
N LEU A 426 19.27 -7.49 17.06
CA LEU A 426 20.14 -6.32 17.22
C LEU A 426 21.58 -6.65 16.84
N LEU A 427 22.14 -7.75 17.37
CA LEU A 427 23.51 -8.16 17.12
C LEU A 427 23.77 -8.48 15.64
N MET A 428 22.78 -9.05 14.95
CA MET A 428 22.89 -9.38 13.52
C MET A 428 22.78 -8.16 12.59
N ASN A 429 22.16 -7.05 13.02
CA ASN A 429 21.78 -5.95 12.13
C ASN A 429 22.38 -4.58 12.49
N ALA A 430 23.08 -4.47 13.62
CA ALA A 430 23.60 -3.22 14.17
C ALA A 430 24.50 -2.41 13.20
N ASP A 431 25.18 -3.10 12.27
CA ASP A 431 26.17 -2.48 11.37
C ASP A 431 25.63 -2.18 9.96
N GLY A 432 24.33 -2.35 9.68
CA GLY A 432 23.80 -2.15 8.32
C GLY A 432 22.30 -1.92 8.13
N ASN A 433 21.47 -2.00 9.18
CA ASN A 433 20.04 -1.75 9.06
C ASN A 433 19.52 -0.85 10.19
N ASP A 434 19.62 0.46 9.97
CA ASP A 434 19.33 1.47 10.98
C ASP A 434 17.85 1.57 11.32
N ASP A 435 16.98 1.42 10.32
CA ASP A 435 15.53 1.41 10.55
C ASP A 435 15.12 0.23 11.42
N LEU A 436 15.63 -0.97 11.14
CA LEU A 436 15.37 -2.14 11.99
C LEU A 436 15.96 -1.96 13.39
N THR A 437 17.21 -1.47 13.46
CA THR A 437 17.93 -1.23 14.73
C THR A 437 17.16 -0.27 15.63
N GLU A 438 16.64 0.84 15.10
CA GLU A 438 15.85 1.80 15.86
C GLU A 438 14.59 1.15 16.46
N VAL A 439 13.86 0.36 15.68
CA VAL A 439 12.62 -0.27 16.16
C VAL A 439 12.92 -1.37 17.18
N VAL A 440 14.01 -2.13 17.01
CA VAL A 440 14.46 -3.13 18.00
C VAL A 440 14.75 -2.44 19.34
N LEU A 441 15.53 -1.36 19.32
CA LEU A 441 15.89 -0.60 20.53
C LEU A 441 14.66 0.04 21.19
N CYS A 442 13.73 0.58 20.40
CA CYS A 442 12.48 1.11 20.93
C CYS A 442 11.65 0.03 21.62
N THR A 443 11.56 -1.16 21.03
CA THR A 443 10.82 -2.29 21.61
C THR A 443 11.50 -2.77 22.89
N LEU A 444 12.83 -2.94 22.89
CA LEU A 444 13.62 -3.28 24.09
C LEU A 444 13.42 -2.23 25.20
N ARG A 445 13.39 -0.94 24.85
CA ARG A 445 13.07 0.14 25.80
C ARG A 445 11.66 -0.02 26.38
N HIS A 446 10.66 -0.40 25.59
CA HIS A 446 9.30 -0.59 26.10
C HIS A 446 9.20 -1.74 27.11
N VAL A 447 9.85 -2.87 26.83
CA VAL A 447 9.76 -4.13 27.61
C VAL A 447 10.78 -4.23 28.75
N THR A 448 11.53 -3.15 29.03
CA THR A 448 12.47 -3.08 30.16
C THR A 448 11.97 -2.17 31.28
N ALA A 449 10.70 -1.75 31.24
CA ALA A 449 10.11 -0.89 32.26
C ALA A 449 8.58 -0.94 32.32
N ARG A 450 8.07 -0.70 33.53
CA ARG A 450 6.67 -0.52 33.92
C ARG A 450 5.81 -1.78 33.74
N HIS A 451 6.32 -2.97 34.06
CA HIS A 451 5.54 -4.22 34.09
C HIS A 451 6.22 -5.27 34.96
N ASP A 452 5.53 -6.37 35.28
CA ASP A 452 5.93 -7.31 36.35
C ASP A 452 7.24 -8.05 36.08
N LEU A 453 7.57 -8.27 34.80
CA LEU A 453 8.79 -8.98 34.37
C LEU A 453 9.92 -8.04 33.91
N GLU A 454 9.87 -6.76 34.27
CA GLU A 454 10.86 -5.79 33.80
C GLU A 454 12.30 -6.12 34.26
N ASN A 455 12.46 -6.68 35.46
CA ASN A 455 13.77 -7.08 35.99
C ASN A 455 14.35 -8.27 35.22
N GLU A 456 13.51 -9.25 34.90
CA GLU A 456 13.89 -10.40 34.07
C GLU A 456 14.30 -9.95 32.66
N ALA A 457 13.57 -8.99 32.07
CA ALA A 457 13.91 -8.43 30.77
C ALA A 457 15.29 -7.74 30.78
N ARG A 458 15.57 -6.89 31.79
CA ARG A 458 16.87 -6.22 31.94
C ARG A 458 18.01 -7.22 32.11
N GLU A 459 17.80 -8.24 32.93
CA GLU A 459 18.78 -9.29 33.19
C GLU A 459 19.03 -10.18 31.96
N THR A 460 18.00 -10.43 31.15
CA THR A 460 18.12 -11.14 29.86
C THR A 460 19.02 -10.38 28.88
N ILE A 461 18.92 -9.05 28.83
CA ILE A 461 19.82 -8.21 28.02
C ILE A 461 21.27 -8.37 28.49
N ARG A 462 21.52 -8.37 29.81
CA ARG A 462 22.86 -8.61 30.37
C ARG A 462 23.41 -9.98 29.96
N ARG A 463 22.61 -11.03 30.15
CA ARG A 463 23.01 -12.42 29.80
C ARG A 463 23.26 -12.63 28.31
N SER A 464 22.61 -11.83 27.46
CA SER A 464 22.79 -11.86 26.01
C SER A 464 24.01 -11.04 25.54
N TYR A 465 24.93 -10.66 26.44
CA TYR A 465 26.05 -9.76 26.18
C TYR A 465 25.61 -8.43 25.53
N GLY A 466 24.39 -7.97 25.86
CA GLY A 466 23.75 -6.85 25.20
C GLY A 466 24.28 -5.49 25.62
N ILE A 467 24.75 -5.34 26.86
CA ILE A 467 25.14 -4.04 27.43
C ILE A 467 26.24 -3.37 26.61
N GLY A 468 27.34 -4.08 26.32
CA GLY A 468 28.43 -3.54 25.52
C GLY A 468 28.01 -3.16 24.10
N ASN A 469 27.15 -3.97 23.46
CA ASN A 469 26.63 -3.71 22.12
C ASN A 469 25.68 -2.50 22.08
N ILE A 470 24.84 -2.33 23.09
CA ILE A 470 23.95 -1.17 23.22
C ILE A 470 24.78 0.11 23.40
N ILE A 471 25.83 0.07 24.23
CA ILE A 471 26.70 1.24 24.45
C ILE A 471 27.58 1.54 23.23
N LYS A 472 28.02 0.51 22.49
CA LYS A 472 28.73 0.66 21.21
C LYS A 472 27.95 1.57 20.24
N LEU A 473 26.63 1.48 20.22
CA LEU A 473 25.78 2.34 19.37
C LEU A 473 25.86 3.83 19.73
N LEU A 474 26.13 4.20 20.99
CA LEU A 474 26.36 5.59 21.37
C LEU A 474 27.67 6.15 20.79
N ARG A 475 28.65 5.28 20.55
CA ARG A 475 29.95 5.65 20.00
C ARG A 475 29.93 5.70 18.48
N ASP A 476 29.29 4.71 17.87
CA ASP A 476 29.43 4.47 16.43
C ASP A 476 28.38 5.26 15.62
N LYS A 477 27.31 5.74 16.25
CA LYS A 477 26.23 6.50 15.58
C LYS A 477 26.34 8.00 15.81
N ASN A 478 26.23 8.77 14.73
CA ASN A 478 26.22 10.23 14.78
C ASN A 478 24.80 10.77 15.04
N PHE A 479 24.68 11.75 15.95
CA PHE A 479 23.41 12.39 16.30
C PHE A 479 22.63 12.99 15.12
N LYS A 480 23.31 13.59 14.13
CA LYS A 480 22.64 14.27 13.01
C LYS A 480 21.91 13.29 12.08
N GLU A 481 22.48 12.12 11.88
CA GLU A 481 21.96 11.09 10.97
C GLU A 481 21.13 10.04 11.71
N HIS A 482 21.45 9.76 12.97
CA HIS A 482 20.94 8.61 13.74
C HIS A 482 20.26 9.03 15.05
N GLY A 483 19.69 10.23 15.12
CA GLY A 483 19.07 10.76 16.34
C GLY A 483 17.98 9.86 16.94
N GLY A 484 17.21 9.15 16.09
CA GLY A 484 16.20 8.17 16.51
C GLY A 484 16.81 6.98 17.26
N ILE A 485 17.85 6.36 16.68
CA ILE A 485 18.65 5.29 17.31
C ILE A 485 19.23 5.77 18.63
N LEU A 486 19.91 6.91 18.67
CA LEU A 486 20.52 7.42 19.91
C LEU A 486 19.46 7.66 20.99
N LYS A 487 18.32 8.27 20.65
CA LYS A 487 17.20 8.44 21.59
C LYS A 487 16.68 7.11 22.12
N ALA A 488 16.57 6.09 21.28
CA ALA A 488 16.16 4.75 21.68
C ALA A 488 17.19 4.10 22.61
N THR A 489 18.48 4.17 22.25
CA THR A 489 19.62 3.65 23.02
C THR A 489 19.72 4.29 24.39
N VAL A 490 19.70 5.63 24.49
CA VAL A 490 19.76 6.34 25.78
C VAL A 490 18.55 5.98 26.64
N GLY A 491 17.35 5.93 26.04
CA GLY A 491 16.15 5.51 26.76
C GLY A 491 16.22 4.07 27.29
N LEU A 492 16.83 3.16 26.54
CA LEU A 492 17.08 1.78 26.99
C LEU A 492 18.11 1.75 28.13
N ILE A 493 19.23 2.49 28.01
CA ILE A 493 20.23 2.61 29.09
C ILE A 493 19.60 3.17 30.37
N LYS A 494 18.76 4.20 30.26
CA LYS A 494 17.99 4.75 31.39
C LYS A 494 17.18 3.67 32.10
N ASN A 495 16.54 2.77 31.35
CA ASN A 495 15.75 1.67 31.92
C ASN A 495 16.62 0.56 32.51
N LEU A 496 17.76 0.24 31.90
CA LEU A 496 18.71 -0.73 32.46
C LEU A 496 19.26 -0.24 33.81
N ALA A 497 19.55 1.06 33.91
CA ALA A 497 20.05 1.70 35.13
C ALA A 497 19.00 1.78 36.27
N LEU A 498 17.74 1.40 36.04
CA LEU A 498 16.76 1.21 37.12
C LEU A 498 17.13 0.02 38.02
N SER A 499 17.89 -0.95 37.49
CA SER A 499 18.40 -2.08 38.25
C SER A 499 19.78 -1.76 38.82
N THR A 500 19.87 -1.64 40.15
CA THR A 500 21.14 -1.35 40.84
C THR A 500 22.20 -2.41 40.58
N THR A 501 21.82 -3.66 40.35
CA THR A 501 22.74 -4.75 40.00
C THR A 501 23.34 -4.61 38.59
N LEU A 502 22.72 -3.83 37.70
CA LEU A 502 23.22 -3.60 36.34
C LEU A 502 24.11 -2.36 36.21
N ILE A 503 24.05 -1.43 37.17
CA ILE A 503 24.84 -0.20 37.13
C ILE A 503 26.35 -0.47 37.01
N PRO A 504 26.96 -1.41 37.76
CA PRO A 504 28.39 -1.71 37.60
C PRO A 504 28.75 -2.13 36.17
N TYR A 505 27.96 -3.01 35.54
CA TYR A 505 28.20 -3.45 34.16
C TYR A 505 28.04 -2.31 33.13
N LEU A 506 27.11 -1.38 33.35
CA LEU A 506 26.97 -0.18 32.53
C LEU A 506 28.19 0.75 32.69
N SER A 507 28.66 0.92 33.93
CA SER A 507 29.83 1.74 34.26
C SER A 507 31.12 1.18 33.64
N GLU A 508 31.36 -0.13 33.78
CA GLU A 508 32.50 -0.85 33.18
C GLU A 508 32.58 -0.69 31.66
N GLN A 509 31.42 -0.66 31.00
CA GLN A 509 31.31 -0.44 29.56
C GLN A 509 31.35 1.05 29.16
N ASN A 510 31.72 1.94 30.08
CA ASN A 510 31.84 3.39 29.90
C ASN A 510 30.53 4.12 29.56
N ALA A 511 29.36 3.60 29.95
CA ALA A 511 28.07 4.24 29.66
C ALA A 511 28.03 5.70 30.12
N VAL A 512 28.51 5.99 31.33
CA VAL A 512 28.52 7.34 31.93
C VAL A 512 29.28 8.34 31.04
N ARG A 513 30.51 7.99 30.64
CA ARG A 513 31.34 8.87 29.80
C ARG A 513 30.69 9.11 28.44
N ARG A 514 30.17 8.05 27.80
CA ARG A 514 29.49 8.16 26.49
C ARG A 514 28.22 9.01 26.54
N LEU A 515 27.43 8.91 27.61
CA LEU A 515 26.25 9.74 27.80
C LEU A 515 26.62 11.22 27.96
N ILE A 516 27.70 11.53 28.68
CA ILE A 516 28.18 12.91 28.87
C ILE A 516 28.80 13.47 27.59
N GLU A 517 29.55 12.67 26.83
CA GLU A 517 30.02 13.07 25.50
C GLU A 517 28.85 13.45 24.58
N LEU A 518 27.81 12.62 24.55
CA LEU A 518 26.60 12.91 23.79
C LEU A 518 25.86 14.15 24.30
N LEU A 519 25.80 14.35 25.62
CA LEU A 519 25.25 15.56 26.26
C LEU A 519 25.96 16.82 25.73
N PHE A 520 27.29 16.85 25.72
CA PHE A 520 28.07 17.99 25.22
C PHE A 520 27.79 18.27 23.74
N ILE A 521 27.68 17.23 22.92
CA ILE A 521 27.36 17.36 21.49
C ILE A 521 25.99 18.02 21.31
N ILE A 522 24.96 17.51 21.98
CA ILE A 522 23.59 18.01 21.83
C ILE A 522 23.44 19.42 22.41
N ASP A 523 24.06 19.70 23.55
CA ASP A 523 24.04 21.03 24.16
C ASP A 523 24.68 22.11 23.27
N ARG A 524 25.77 21.76 22.58
CA ARG A 524 26.41 22.64 21.61
C ARG A 524 25.51 22.90 20.40
N GLU A 525 24.80 21.89 19.90
CA GLU A 525 23.85 22.08 18.80
C GLU A 525 22.61 22.88 19.26
N ARG A 526 22.10 22.64 20.46
CA ARG A 526 21.03 23.41 21.08
C ARG A 526 21.38 24.89 21.21
N SER A 527 22.64 25.21 21.52
CA SER A 527 23.08 26.60 21.63
C SER A 527 23.04 27.37 20.30
N LYS A 528 22.94 26.67 19.16
CA LYS A 528 22.83 27.28 17.82
C LYS A 528 21.39 27.55 17.38
N VAL A 529 20.41 26.91 18.02
CA VAL A 529 19.00 26.96 17.64
C VAL A 529 18.18 27.41 18.85
N THR A 530 17.44 28.51 18.72
CA THR A 530 16.53 28.96 19.77
C THR A 530 15.40 27.94 19.96
N GLU A 531 15.33 27.34 21.15
CA GLU A 531 14.21 26.52 21.64
C GLU A 531 13.79 25.33 20.74
N ASP A 532 14.72 24.40 20.49
CA ASP A 532 14.36 23.11 19.86
C ASP A 532 13.87 22.09 20.91
N ILE A 533 12.55 21.99 21.04
CA ILE A 533 11.85 21.04 21.93
C ILE A 533 12.35 19.60 21.77
N LYS A 534 12.78 19.20 20.56
CA LYS A 534 13.27 17.83 20.32
C LYS A 534 14.62 17.58 20.98
N LEU A 535 15.51 18.58 20.97
CA LEU A 535 16.80 18.51 21.64
C LEU A 535 16.63 18.48 23.16
N ASP A 536 15.71 19.30 23.68
CA ASP A 536 15.41 19.36 25.12
C ASP A 536 14.89 18.02 25.65
N LEU A 537 14.02 17.36 24.88
CA LEU A 537 13.55 16.02 25.23
C LEU A 537 14.67 14.98 25.24
N LEU A 538 15.63 15.07 24.31
CA LEU A 538 16.76 14.15 24.29
C LEU A 538 17.72 14.41 25.46
N LEU A 539 18.01 15.67 25.77
CA LEU A 539 18.79 16.05 26.95
C LEU A 539 18.13 15.57 28.24
N ASP A 540 16.81 15.68 28.36
CA ASP A 540 16.06 15.16 29.51
C ASP A 540 16.21 13.63 29.65
N ILE A 541 16.17 12.90 28.53
CA ILE A 541 16.37 11.44 28.56
C ILE A 541 17.81 11.10 28.99
N ILE A 542 18.82 11.85 28.54
CA ILE A 542 20.23 11.66 28.93
C ILE A 542 20.41 11.92 30.43
N ILE A 543 19.91 13.06 30.93
CA ILE A 543 19.98 13.41 32.35
C ILE A 543 19.21 12.37 33.18
N GLY A 544 18.04 11.93 32.71
CA GLY A 544 17.29 10.84 33.33
C GLY A 544 18.07 9.53 33.43
N ALA A 545 18.92 9.20 32.45
CA ALA A 545 19.83 8.06 32.53
C ALA A 545 20.93 8.29 33.56
N LEU A 546 21.52 9.48 33.58
CA LEU A 546 22.57 9.86 34.53
C LEU A 546 22.07 9.87 35.98
N ILE A 547 20.83 10.31 36.25
CA ILE A 547 20.20 10.23 37.59
C ILE A 547 20.16 8.78 38.08
N ASN A 548 19.73 7.85 37.23
CA ASN A 548 19.66 6.44 37.60
C ASN A 548 21.05 5.84 37.85
N LEU A 549 22.04 6.19 37.02
CA LEU A 549 23.43 5.75 37.19
C LEU A 549 24.08 6.37 38.44
N ALA A 550 23.78 7.63 38.74
CA ALA A 550 24.31 8.38 39.88
C ALA A 550 23.88 7.81 41.25
N LYS A 551 23.00 6.81 41.29
CA LYS A 551 22.72 6.05 42.51
C LYS A 551 23.97 5.26 42.98
N ASP A 552 24.84 4.88 42.05
CA ASP A 552 26.13 4.27 42.36
C ASP A 552 27.24 5.31 42.57
N LEU A 553 28.08 5.10 43.58
CA LEU A 553 29.14 6.03 43.95
C LEU A 553 30.20 6.18 42.86
N SER A 554 30.57 5.09 42.17
CA SER A 554 31.59 5.14 41.11
C SER A 554 31.12 6.01 39.95
N CYS A 555 29.85 5.90 39.57
CA CYS A 555 29.25 6.73 38.53
C CYS A 555 29.22 8.21 38.93
N ARG A 556 28.89 8.55 40.19
CA ARG A 556 28.94 9.95 40.68
C ARG A 556 30.33 10.55 40.53
N THR A 557 31.36 9.80 40.90
CA THR A 557 32.76 10.24 40.75
C THR A 557 33.09 10.55 39.28
N ILE A 558 32.74 9.65 38.35
CA ILE A 558 32.97 9.85 36.91
C ILE A 558 32.21 11.08 36.39
N ILE A 559 30.95 11.29 36.81
CA ILE A 559 30.16 12.46 36.38
C ILE A 559 30.84 13.76 36.81
N LYS A 560 31.34 13.82 38.05
CA LYS A 560 32.07 14.99 38.59
C LYS A 560 33.38 15.23 37.85
N GLU A 561 34.16 14.19 37.57
CA GLU A 561 35.44 14.28 36.85
C GLU A 561 35.29 14.78 35.40
N MET A 562 34.14 14.51 34.77
CA MET A 562 33.87 14.91 33.38
C MET A 562 33.53 16.41 33.21
N ASN A 563 33.56 17.22 34.28
CA ASN A 563 33.35 18.67 34.25
C ASN A 563 32.04 19.13 33.59
N CYS A 564 30.96 18.34 33.73
CA CYS A 564 29.65 18.64 33.13
C CYS A 564 28.67 19.35 34.07
N THR A 565 29.04 19.58 35.35
CA THR A 565 28.18 20.20 36.37
C THR A 565 27.63 21.57 35.98
N SER A 566 28.43 22.39 35.30
CA SER A 566 28.03 23.73 34.84
C SER A 566 26.86 23.69 33.85
N ILE A 567 26.77 22.64 33.02
CA ILE A 567 25.64 22.42 32.09
C ILE A 567 24.35 22.19 32.88
N PHE A 568 24.40 21.32 33.90
CA PHE A 568 23.24 21.02 34.73
C PHE A 568 22.77 22.25 35.53
N ILE A 569 23.70 23.06 36.06
CA ILE A 569 23.37 24.34 36.71
C ILE A 569 22.71 25.28 35.72
N ARG A 570 23.19 25.39 34.48
CA ARG A 570 22.51 26.23 33.46
C ARG A 570 21.09 25.73 33.19
N PHE A 571 20.89 24.42 33.09
CA PHE A 571 19.57 23.84 32.87
C PHE A 571 18.63 24.00 34.07
N SER A 572 19.14 23.97 35.31
CA SER A 572 18.36 24.22 36.54
C SER A 572 17.69 25.60 36.57
N ARG A 573 18.29 26.57 35.86
CA ARG A 573 17.85 27.96 35.79
C ARG A 573 16.90 28.24 34.62
N LEU A 574 16.57 27.24 33.81
CA LEU A 574 15.56 27.38 32.76
C LEU A 574 14.16 27.61 33.38
N PRO A 575 13.21 28.17 32.61
CA PRO A 575 11.81 28.20 33.01
C PRO A 575 11.29 26.79 33.35
N PRO A 576 10.24 26.67 34.19
CA PRO A 576 9.73 25.39 34.64
C PRO A 576 9.45 24.41 33.48
N CYS A 577 10.25 23.35 33.39
CA CYS A 577 10.14 22.32 32.37
C CYS A 577 10.78 21.00 32.84
N LEU A 578 10.57 19.90 32.11
CA LEU A 578 11.12 18.59 32.47
C LEU A 578 12.65 18.60 32.58
N LEU A 579 13.32 19.27 31.63
CA LEU A 579 14.78 19.36 31.60
C LEU A 579 15.33 20.06 32.86
N GLN A 580 14.65 21.11 33.32
CA GLN A 580 14.99 21.83 34.55
C GLN A 580 14.82 20.93 35.78
N GLN A 581 13.69 20.23 35.88
CA GLN A 581 13.40 19.30 36.98
C GLN A 581 14.42 18.15 37.06
N SER A 582 14.69 17.49 35.93
CA SER A 582 15.69 16.42 35.83
C SER A 582 17.09 16.93 36.21
N SER A 583 17.45 18.14 35.80
CA SER A 583 18.75 18.73 36.15
C SER A 583 18.88 18.99 37.66
N ASN A 584 17.83 19.49 38.31
CA ASN A 584 17.81 19.69 39.76
C ASN A 584 17.96 18.37 40.52
N ILE A 585 17.26 17.31 40.08
CA ILE A 585 17.37 15.99 40.69
C ILE A 585 18.82 15.47 40.59
N LEU A 586 19.45 15.60 39.41
CA LEU A 586 20.83 15.15 39.23
C LEU A 586 21.82 15.94 40.10
N LEU A 587 21.67 17.26 40.20
CA LEU A 587 22.53 18.09 41.05
C LEU A 587 22.43 17.67 42.53
N ASN A 588 21.22 17.40 43.00
CA ASN A 588 20.99 16.88 44.35
C ASN A 588 21.68 15.52 44.56
N GLU A 589 21.54 14.58 43.62
CA GLU A 589 22.23 13.27 43.69
C GLU A 589 23.76 13.40 43.68
N LEU A 590 24.30 14.46 43.07
CA LEU A 590 25.73 14.74 43.04
C LEU A 590 26.21 15.45 44.32
N ASN A 591 25.34 15.87 45.24
CA ASN A 591 25.66 16.73 46.37
C ASN A 591 26.45 17.99 45.91
N VAL A 592 25.93 18.67 44.90
CA VAL A 592 26.46 19.96 44.44
C VAL A 592 25.55 21.03 45.03
N ASP A 593 26.07 21.78 46.00
CA ASP A 593 25.39 22.93 46.62
C ASP A 593 25.24 24.13 45.66
#